data_AF-A0A9W6TT32-F1
#
_entry.id   AF-A0A9W6TT32-F1
#
_cell.length_a   1.000
_cell.length_b   1.000
_cell.length_c   1.000
_cell.angle_alpha   90.00
_cell.angle_beta   90.00
_cell.angle_gamma   90.00
#
_symmetry.space_group_name_H-M   'P 1'
#
loop_
_entity.id
_entity.type
_entity.pdbx_description
1 polymer ?
#
loop_
_entity_poly.entity_id
_entity_poly.type
_entity_poly.pdbx_seq_one_letter_code
_entity_poly.pdbx_strand_id
1 'polypeptide(L)'
;MMKRRRENETGAQADAAEEAKKQKLATAGGSKYVNKQRVLVFSSRGITTRYRHLMDDFRKLLPHHKREVKLDAKDTLHVVNEIAEIKGCNTTIFLEARKRQDLYMWVSRVGTGPSVKFLVQNGALQLLQIAVFCLLARF
;
A
#
# COMPACT_ATOMS: atom_id res chain seq x y z
N MET A 1 55.51 23.85 -4.61
CA MET A 1 54.06 24.13 -4.54
C MET A 1 53.24 23.42 -5.64
N MET A 2 53.65 22.22 -6.10
CA MET A 2 53.00 21.52 -7.23
C MET A 2 52.44 20.13 -6.89
N LYS A 3 52.66 19.62 -5.68
CA LYS A 3 52.26 18.24 -5.30
C LYS A 3 50.77 18.12 -4.90
N ARG A 4 50.21 19.19 -4.30
CA ARG A 4 48.82 19.24 -3.81
C ARG A 4 47.74 19.40 -4.88
N ARG A 5 48.11 19.80 -6.12
CA ARG A 5 47.14 19.98 -7.23
C ARG A 5 46.84 18.66 -7.96
N ARG A 6 47.84 17.78 -8.11
CA ARG A 6 47.69 16.48 -8.80
C ARG A 6 46.82 15.48 -8.02
N GLU A 7 46.83 15.54 -6.69
CA GLU A 7 46.03 14.64 -5.84
C GLU A 7 44.52 14.95 -5.91
N ASN A 8 44.15 16.22 -6.09
CA ASN A 8 42.74 16.64 -6.27
C ASN A 8 42.18 16.28 -7.66
N GLU A 9 43.01 16.26 -8.70
CA GLU A 9 42.61 15.87 -10.06
C GLU A 9 42.31 14.36 -10.16
N THR A 10 43.06 13.53 -9.42
CA THR A 10 42.83 12.08 -9.34
C THR A 10 41.60 11.69 -8.53
N GLY A 11 41.22 12.49 -7.51
CA GLY A 11 40.00 12.26 -6.72
C GLY A 11 38.72 12.57 -7.51
N ALA A 12 38.69 13.71 -8.21
CA ALA A 12 37.54 14.11 -9.03
C ALA A 12 37.26 13.15 -10.21
N GLN A 13 38.30 12.50 -10.74
CA GLN A 13 38.17 11.48 -11.80
C GLN A 13 37.70 10.12 -11.26
N ALA A 14 37.96 9.80 -9.99
CA ALA A 14 37.47 8.58 -9.34
C ALA A 14 35.97 8.66 -9.02
N ASP A 15 35.49 9.82 -8.57
CA ASP A 15 34.08 10.06 -8.27
C ASP A 15 33.21 10.09 -9.56
N ALA A 16 33.72 10.70 -10.64
CA ALA A 16 33.05 10.70 -11.94
C ALA A 16 32.97 9.30 -12.58
N ALA A 17 33.96 8.44 -12.33
CA ALA A 17 33.97 7.06 -12.80
C ALA A 17 33.01 6.16 -11.99
N GLU A 18 32.79 6.44 -10.70
CA GLU A 18 31.81 5.74 -9.87
C GLU A 18 30.37 6.12 -10.27
N GLU A 19 30.10 7.40 -10.55
CA GLU A 19 28.79 7.87 -11.02
C GLU A 19 28.43 7.29 -12.39
N ALA A 20 29.40 7.19 -13.31
CA ALA A 20 29.22 6.53 -14.60
C ALA A 20 28.97 5.02 -14.47
N LYS A 21 29.52 4.37 -13.43
CA LYS A 21 29.27 2.95 -13.11
C LYS A 21 27.87 2.76 -12.51
N LYS A 22 27.42 3.67 -11.64
CA LYS A 22 26.04 3.69 -11.08
C LYS A 22 24.99 3.91 -12.16
N GLN A 23 25.25 4.78 -13.14
CA GLN A 23 24.35 5.00 -14.28
C GLN A 23 24.30 3.81 -15.24
N LYS A 24 25.44 3.15 -15.52
CA LYS A 24 25.45 1.95 -16.37
C LYS A 24 24.73 0.74 -15.76
N LEU A 25 24.70 0.62 -14.43
CA LEU A 25 23.89 -0.39 -13.72
C LEU A 25 22.37 -0.12 -13.82
N ALA A 26 21.96 1.13 -14.01
CA ALA A 26 20.55 1.49 -14.20
C ALA A 26 20.03 1.17 -15.62
N THR A 27 20.92 0.96 -16.59
CA THR A 27 20.55 0.74 -18.01
C THR A 27 20.61 -0.74 -18.42
N ALA A 28 21.17 -1.63 -17.59
CA ALA A 28 21.33 -3.05 -17.90
C ALA A 28 20.24 -3.98 -17.33
N GLY A 29 19.26 -3.47 -16.60
CA GLY A 29 18.12 -4.23 -16.11
C GLY A 29 16.88 -3.90 -16.92
N GLY A 30 16.26 -4.90 -17.57
CA GLY A 30 15.05 -4.77 -18.38
C GLY A 30 13.97 -3.88 -17.74
N SER A 31 13.16 -3.24 -18.59
CA SER A 31 12.21 -2.17 -18.25
C SER A 31 11.77 -2.18 -16.77
N LYS A 32 12.13 -1.12 -16.04
CA LYS A 32 11.74 -0.96 -14.63
C LYS A 32 10.25 -1.21 -14.51
N TYR A 33 9.87 -2.29 -13.85
CA TYR A 33 8.48 -2.67 -13.64
C TYR A 33 7.68 -1.47 -13.09
N VAL A 34 6.76 -0.96 -13.93
CA VAL A 34 6.06 0.31 -13.72
C VAL A 34 4.99 0.16 -12.64
N ASN A 35 4.33 -0.99 -12.55
CA ASN A 35 3.13 -1.17 -11.72
C ASN A 35 3.41 -1.84 -10.37
N LYS A 36 4.25 -1.23 -9.53
CA LYS A 36 4.51 -1.73 -8.18
C LYS A 36 3.31 -1.46 -7.27
N GLN A 37 2.44 -2.45 -7.10
CA GLN A 37 1.31 -2.39 -6.17
C GLN A 37 1.67 -2.99 -4.81
N ARG A 38 1.23 -2.31 -3.75
CA ARG A 38 1.32 -2.78 -2.36
C ARG A 38 -0.04 -2.62 -1.73
N VAL A 39 -0.64 -3.75 -1.37
CA VAL A 39 -2.01 -3.78 -0.83
C VAL A 39 -1.95 -4.07 0.65
N LEU A 40 -2.55 -3.21 1.47
CA LEU A 40 -2.75 -3.47 2.89
C LEU A 40 -4.06 -4.24 3.06
N VAL A 41 -4.02 -5.44 3.65
CA VAL A 41 -5.22 -6.25 3.91
C VAL A 41 -5.36 -6.48 5.41
N PHE A 42 -6.42 -5.93 6.00
CA PHE A 42 -6.68 -6.05 7.43
C PHE A 42 -8.18 -5.92 7.73
N SER A 43 -8.56 -6.19 8.97
CA SER A 43 -9.95 -6.26 9.39
C SER A 43 -10.18 -5.50 10.69
N SER A 44 -11.43 -5.18 10.98
CA SER A 44 -11.85 -4.77 12.31
C SER A 44 -11.81 -5.95 13.31
N ARG A 45 -11.87 -5.63 14.61
CA ARG A 45 -12.12 -6.63 15.65
C ARG A 45 -13.56 -7.11 15.59
N GLY A 46 -13.77 -8.39 15.90
CA GLY A 46 -15.10 -9.01 15.88
C GLY A 46 -15.50 -9.68 14.56
N ILE A 47 -14.56 -9.88 13.63
CA ILE A 47 -14.84 -10.70 12.44
C ILE A 47 -15.17 -12.15 12.79
N THR A 48 -16.23 -12.67 12.16
CA THR A 48 -16.70 -14.04 12.29
C THR A 48 -15.72 -15.02 11.62
N THR A 49 -15.79 -16.31 11.96
CA THR A 49 -14.92 -17.36 11.38
C THR A 49 -14.99 -17.40 9.85
N ARG A 50 -16.18 -17.28 9.27
CA ARG A 50 -16.38 -17.22 7.81
C ARG A 50 -15.56 -16.10 7.17
N TYR A 51 -15.60 -14.90 7.74
CA TYR A 51 -14.89 -13.74 7.21
C TYR A 51 -13.38 -13.78 7.47
N ARG A 52 -12.92 -14.55 8.47
CA ARG A 52 -11.49 -14.87 8.63
C ARG A 52 -10.97 -15.67 7.45
N HIS A 53 -11.70 -16.69 7.02
CA HIS A 53 -11.33 -17.46 5.83
C HIS A 53 -11.33 -16.58 4.57
N LEU A 54 -12.36 -15.73 4.40
CA LEU A 54 -12.40 -14.76 3.29
C LEU A 54 -11.17 -13.84 3.27
N MET A 55 -10.77 -13.31 4.43
CA MET A 55 -9.56 -12.49 4.56
C MET A 55 -8.30 -13.28 4.18
N ASP A 56 -8.18 -14.53 4.60
CA ASP A 56 -7.05 -15.39 4.25
C ASP A 56 -7.06 -15.77 2.76
N ASP A 57 -8.23 -15.86 2.13
CA ASP A 57 -8.34 -16.08 0.69
C ASP A 57 -7.88 -14.85 -0.11
N PHE A 58 -8.19 -13.62 0.34
CA PHE A 58 -7.59 -12.41 -0.24
C PHE A 58 -6.06 -12.40 -0.14
N ARG A 59 -5.51 -12.90 0.97
CA ARG A 59 -4.05 -13.00 1.15
C ARG A 59 -3.42 -14.02 0.21
N LYS A 60 -4.11 -15.13 -0.07
CA LYS A 60 -3.65 -16.13 -1.05
C LYS A 60 -3.74 -15.58 -2.48
N LEU A 61 -4.79 -14.81 -2.80
CA LEU A 61 -4.99 -14.24 -4.13
C LEU A 61 -4.03 -13.08 -4.43
N LEU A 62 -3.65 -12.29 -3.41
CA LEU A 62 -2.80 -11.11 -3.57
C LEU A 62 -1.37 -11.40 -3.08
N PRO A 63 -0.40 -11.73 -3.94
CA PRO A 63 0.96 -12.09 -3.50
C PRO A 63 1.74 -10.91 -2.89
N HIS A 64 1.31 -9.68 -3.16
CA HIS A 64 1.94 -8.43 -2.71
C HIS A 64 1.17 -7.78 -1.54
N HIS A 65 0.43 -8.58 -0.78
CA HIS A 65 -0.29 -8.10 0.39
C HIS A 65 0.64 -7.87 1.58
N LYS A 66 0.31 -6.89 2.42
CA LYS A 66 0.85 -6.73 3.77
C LYS A 66 -0.23 -7.01 4.79
N ARG A 67 0.14 -7.77 5.83
CA ARG A 67 -0.73 -8.08 6.97
C ARG A 67 -0.53 -7.04 8.06
N GLU A 68 -1.65 -6.56 8.61
CA GLU A 68 -1.67 -5.69 9.78
C GLU A 68 -2.45 -6.30 10.95
N VAL A 69 -2.28 -5.72 12.13
CA VAL A 69 -3.08 -6.00 13.32
C VAL A 69 -4.52 -5.51 13.10
N LYS A 70 -5.49 -6.17 13.74
CA LYS A 70 -6.90 -5.81 13.62
C LYS A 70 -7.20 -4.49 14.34
N LEU A 71 -7.82 -3.55 13.62
CA LEU A 71 -8.28 -2.28 14.17
C LEU A 71 -9.54 -2.44 15.03
N ASP A 72 -9.73 -1.59 16.03
CA ASP A 72 -10.98 -1.58 16.78
C ASP A 72 -12.11 -0.97 15.95
N ALA A 73 -13.32 -1.52 16.10
CA ALA A 73 -14.49 -1.08 15.34
C ALA A 73 -14.99 0.33 15.72
N LYS A 74 -14.37 0.96 16.72
CA LYS A 74 -14.63 2.35 17.14
C LYS A 74 -13.68 3.36 16.52
N ASP A 75 -12.58 2.89 15.93
CA ASP A 75 -11.57 3.78 15.37
C ASP A 75 -12.09 4.37 14.06
N THR A 76 -11.88 5.66 13.89
CA THR A 76 -12.28 6.38 12.68
C THR A 76 -11.49 5.86 11.48
N LEU A 77 -12.10 5.87 10.29
CA LEU A 77 -11.46 5.44 9.06
C LEU A 77 -10.20 6.27 8.72
N HIS A 78 -9.96 7.40 9.41
CA HIS A 78 -8.73 8.19 9.31
C HIS A 78 -7.48 7.38 9.67
N VAL A 79 -7.59 6.55 10.72
CA VAL A 79 -6.51 5.69 11.21
C VAL A 79 -6.08 4.68 10.14
N VAL A 80 -7.00 4.25 9.28
CA VAL A 80 -6.70 3.34 8.16
C VAL A 80 -5.72 3.97 7.18
N ASN A 81 -5.90 5.26 6.87
CA ASN A 81 -5.03 5.97 5.95
C ASN A 81 -3.62 6.15 6.56
N GLU A 82 -3.54 6.55 7.83
CA GLU A 82 -2.26 6.70 8.53
C GLU A 82 -1.46 5.39 8.56
N ILE A 83 -2.12 4.27 8.90
CA ILE A 83 -1.49 2.95 8.89
C ILE A 83 -0.98 2.59 7.51
N ALA A 84 -1.74 2.90 6.47
CA ALA A 84 -1.35 2.62 5.10
C ALA A 84 -0.16 3.45 4.63
N GLU A 85 -0.06 4.71 5.07
CA GLU A 85 1.08 5.59 4.85
C GLU A 85 2.32 5.07 5.58
N ILE A 86 2.20 4.72 6.86
CA ILE A 86 3.30 4.15 7.68
C ILE A 86 3.83 2.86 7.03
N LYS A 87 2.94 2.02 6.51
CA LYS A 87 3.30 0.77 5.84
C LYS A 87 3.73 0.97 4.39
N GLY A 88 3.60 2.17 3.82
CA GLY A 88 3.92 2.49 2.43
C GLY A 88 3.15 1.61 1.45
N CYS A 89 1.85 1.44 1.67
CA CYS A 89 0.92 0.75 0.77
C CYS A 89 0.19 1.74 -0.13
N ASN A 90 -0.05 1.35 -1.39
CA ASN A 90 -0.73 2.22 -2.37
C ASN A 90 -2.24 2.06 -2.31
N THR A 91 -2.69 0.85 -1.97
CA THR A 91 -4.10 0.46 -1.91
C THR A 91 -4.38 -0.21 -0.58
N THR A 92 -5.57 -0.01 -0.04
CA THR A 92 -6.01 -0.67 1.18
C THR A 92 -7.31 -1.43 0.95
N ILE A 93 -7.41 -2.58 1.59
CA ILE A 93 -8.63 -3.37 1.71
C ILE A 93 -8.89 -3.53 3.20
N PHE A 94 -9.94 -2.88 3.68
CA PHE A 94 -10.36 -2.92 5.06
C PHE A 94 -11.71 -3.64 5.20
N LEU A 95 -11.73 -4.68 6.03
CA LEU A 95 -12.91 -5.49 6.31
C LEU A 95 -13.53 -5.07 7.65
N GLU A 96 -14.62 -4.33 7.61
CA GLU A 96 -15.36 -3.86 8.78
C GLU A 96 -16.53 -4.80 9.09
N ALA A 97 -16.41 -5.58 10.18
CA ALA A 97 -17.53 -6.34 10.71
C ALA A 97 -18.40 -5.47 11.63
N ARG A 98 -19.71 -5.40 11.34
CA ARG A 98 -20.72 -4.74 12.16
C ARG A 98 -21.67 -5.79 12.73
N LYS A 99 -21.97 -5.67 14.03
CA LYS A 99 -22.85 -6.59 14.79
C LYS A 99 -22.52 -8.09 14.63
N ARG A 100 -21.29 -8.44 14.20
CA ARG A 100 -20.83 -9.81 13.87
C ARG A 100 -21.64 -10.54 12.78
N GLN A 101 -22.53 -9.84 12.09
CA GLN A 101 -23.42 -10.40 11.06
C GLN A 101 -23.14 -9.79 9.70
N ASP A 102 -22.98 -8.47 9.64
CA ASP A 102 -22.75 -7.76 8.39
C ASP A 102 -21.26 -7.47 8.21
N LEU A 103 -20.77 -7.70 6.99
CA LEU A 103 -19.41 -7.37 6.60
C LEU A 103 -19.44 -6.28 5.54
N TYR A 104 -18.80 -5.17 5.85
CA TYR A 104 -18.51 -4.12 4.89
C TYR A 104 -17.04 -4.21 4.47
N MET A 105 -16.81 -4.11 3.17
CA MET A 105 -15.47 -4.08 2.59
C MET A 105 -15.21 -2.70 2.03
N TRP A 106 -14.17 -2.06 2.53
CA TRP A 106 -13.68 -0.79 2.06
C TRP A 106 -12.46 -1.03 1.20
N VAL A 107 -12.48 -0.49 -0.02
CA VAL A 107 -11.34 -0.50 -0.93
C VAL A 107 -11.01 0.93 -1.27
N SER A 108 -9.79 1.36 -0.98
CA SER A 108 -9.36 2.74 -1.24
C SER A 108 -7.93 2.82 -1.74
N ARG A 109 -7.63 3.90 -2.47
CA ARG A 109 -6.27 4.29 -2.84
C ARG A 109 -5.76 5.33 -1.85
N VAL A 110 -4.58 5.09 -1.28
CA VAL A 110 -4.00 5.98 -0.27
C VAL A 110 -3.57 7.31 -0.90
N GLY A 111 -3.94 8.42 -0.27
CA GLY A 111 -3.54 9.79 -0.64
C GLY A 111 -4.27 10.43 -1.83
N THR A 112 -4.49 9.71 -2.94
CA THR A 112 -4.91 10.33 -4.23
C THR A 112 -6.31 10.00 -4.72
N GLY A 113 -7.05 9.03 -4.15
CA GLY A 113 -8.26 8.60 -4.87
C GLY A 113 -9.16 7.55 -4.25
N PRO A 114 -10.16 7.14 -5.04
CA PRO A 114 -11.53 6.86 -4.63
C PRO A 114 -11.63 5.78 -3.54
N SER A 115 -12.64 5.93 -2.70
CA SER A 115 -13.00 4.93 -1.70
C SER A 115 -14.32 4.30 -2.10
N VAL A 116 -14.35 2.98 -2.12
CA VAL A 116 -15.54 2.22 -2.46
C VAL A 116 -15.92 1.36 -1.26
N LYS A 117 -17.20 1.42 -0.89
CA LYS A 117 -17.77 0.60 0.17
C LYS A 117 -18.70 -0.43 -0.44
N PHE A 118 -18.38 -1.70 -0.18
CA PHE A 118 -19.18 -2.85 -0.55
C PHE A 118 -19.83 -3.45 0.70
N LEU A 119 -21.06 -3.91 0.57
CA LEU A 119 -21.66 -4.87 1.49
C LEU A 119 -21.42 -6.27 0.95
N VAL A 120 -20.84 -7.13 1.78
CA VAL A 120 -20.56 -8.52 1.41
C VAL A 120 -21.69 -9.40 1.92
N GLN A 121 -22.56 -9.88 1.03
CA GLN A 121 -23.67 -10.79 1.34
C GLN A 121 -23.55 -12.08 0.52
N ASN A 122 -23.51 -13.25 1.19
CA ASN A 122 -23.59 -14.59 0.57
C ASN A 122 -22.77 -14.78 -0.73
N GLY A 123 -21.55 -14.24 -0.78
CA GLY A 123 -20.66 -14.34 -1.95
C GLY A 123 -20.88 -13.29 -3.04
N ALA A 124 -21.93 -12.49 -2.96
CA ALA A 124 -22.14 -11.31 -3.79
C ALA A 124 -21.61 -10.05 -3.09
N LEU A 125 -20.86 -9.25 -3.84
CA LEU A 125 -20.44 -7.91 -3.44
C LEU A 125 -21.50 -6.94 -3.93
N GLN A 126 -22.36 -6.46 -3.03
CA GLN A 126 -23.29 -5.39 -3.37
C GLN A 126 -22.61 -4.06 -3.14
N LEU A 127 -22.55 -3.25 -4.18
CA LEU A 127 -22.01 -1.90 -4.10
C LEU A 127 -22.98 -1.02 -3.33
N LEU A 128 -22.54 -0.46 -2.21
CA LEU A 128 -23.37 0.45 -1.42
C LEU A 128 -23.04 1.91 -1.67
N GLN A 129 -21.75 2.23 -1.80
CA GLN A 129 -21.31 3.61 -1.94
C GLN A 129 -20.05 3.68 -2.78
N ILE A 130 -20.09 4.48 -3.85
CA ILE A 130 -18.92 4.86 -4.63
C ILE A 130 -18.56 6.29 -4.24
N ALA A 131 -17.44 6.52 -3.56
CA ALA A 131 -16.87 7.86 -3.43
C ALA A 131 -15.87 8.05 -4.57
N VAL A 132 -16.35 8.54 -5.72
CA VAL A 132 -15.53 8.80 -6.92
C VAL A 132 -14.71 10.08 -6.80
N PHE A 133 -15.01 10.97 -5.84
CA PHE A 133 -14.36 12.28 -5.74
C PHE A 133 -13.59 12.49 -4.44
N CYS A 134 -12.34 12.94 -4.61
CA CYS A 134 -11.22 12.98 -3.68
C CYS A 134 -11.27 14.14 -2.63
N LEU A 135 -12.42 14.52 -2.08
CA LEU A 135 -12.47 15.65 -1.11
C LEU A 135 -12.96 15.31 0.31
N LEU A 136 -13.31 14.05 0.60
CA LEU A 136 -13.78 13.63 1.93
C LEU A 136 -13.06 12.39 2.50
N ALA A 137 -11.84 12.09 2.03
CA ALA A 137 -11.03 11.00 2.57
C ALA A 137 -9.63 11.44 3.05
N ARG A 138 -9.50 12.70 3.48
CA ARG A 138 -9.20 12.85 4.91
C ARG A 138 -10.52 12.55 5.60
N PHE A 139 -10.62 11.41 6.27
CA PHE A 139 -11.77 11.19 7.15
C PHE A 139 -11.82 12.24 8.25
#